data_AF-A0A917YRI7-F1
#
_entry.id   AF-A0A917YRI7-F1
#
_cell.length_a   1.000
_cell.length_b   1.000
_cell.length_c   1.000
_cell.angle_alpha   90.00
_cell.angle_beta   90.00
_cell.angle_gamma   90.00
#
_symmetry.space_group_name_H-M   'P 1'
#
loop_
_entity.id
_entity.type
_entity.pdbx_description
1 polymer ?
#
loop_
_entity_poly.entity_id
_entity_poly.type
_entity_poly.pdbx_seq_one_letter_code
_entity_poly.pdbx_strand_id
1 'polypeptide(L)'
;MALGMPVASANAATEAQAAACGVKVAKPALTADGRIRASASRSGCDSTALVRIRVKRAQAGTDPVIKSGARRTTGGKVTVTLPCTPGVYYAVVTDYRGNTGKSRATRLTCAPSTPTPTASPTSSATPKPTPTATSSSTPKPSATATPPAGTVGTAEENEVVRLTNVERAKGGCQPLKHDAQLRQAAFGHSSDMATQNYLSHTSKDGRTFMDRIRGAGFTGGSGWAENIAMGQSTPAAVMTSWMNSSGHKANIMNCKYTLIGVGAAKNSKGQIYWTQNFAAK
;
A
#
# COMPACT_ATOMS: atom_id res chain seq x y z
N MET A 1 -56.10 -16.04 -51.28
CA MET A 1 -55.86 -14.82 -50.47
C MET A 1 -55.67 -15.25 -49.03
N ALA A 2 -54.58 -14.81 -48.38
CA ALA A 2 -54.39 -14.93 -46.94
C ALA A 2 -53.41 -13.81 -46.51
N LEU A 3 -53.73 -13.09 -45.42
CA LEU A 3 -52.92 -11.99 -44.91
C LEU A 3 -52.01 -12.49 -43.78
N GLY A 4 -50.74 -12.11 -43.81
CA GLY A 4 -49.77 -12.35 -42.74
C GLY A 4 -48.78 -11.21 -42.67
N MET A 5 -48.89 -10.37 -41.64
CA MET A 5 -48.04 -9.18 -41.47
C MET A 5 -46.65 -9.54 -40.91
N PRO A 6 -45.61 -8.75 -41.22
CA PRO A 6 -44.26 -8.98 -40.68
C PRO A 6 -44.20 -8.65 -39.18
N VAL A 7 -43.62 -9.56 -38.40
CA VAL A 7 -43.30 -9.30 -36.99
C VAL A 7 -42.00 -8.50 -36.93
N ALA A 8 -42.10 -7.20 -36.61
CA ALA A 8 -40.96 -6.30 -36.55
C ALA A 8 -40.08 -6.55 -35.30
N SER A 9 -38.79 -6.23 -35.42
CA SER A 9 -37.79 -6.39 -34.35
C SER A 9 -38.14 -5.59 -33.09
N ALA A 10 -38.28 -6.28 -31.96
CA ALA A 10 -38.53 -5.66 -30.65
C ALA A 10 -37.57 -6.11 -29.53
N ASN A 11 -36.43 -6.73 -29.86
CA ASN A 11 -35.29 -6.86 -28.94
C ASN A 11 -34.32 -5.67 -29.10
N ALA A 12 -34.84 -4.46 -28.86
CA ALA A 12 -33.98 -3.33 -28.55
C ALA A 12 -33.29 -3.63 -27.21
N ALA A 13 -31.98 -3.87 -27.24
CA ALA A 13 -31.24 -4.34 -26.08
C ALA A 13 -31.41 -3.40 -24.89
N THR A 14 -31.59 -3.96 -23.70
CA THR A 14 -31.61 -3.23 -22.43
C THR A 14 -30.21 -2.78 -22.05
N GLU A 15 -29.62 -1.89 -22.84
CA GLU A 15 -28.33 -1.22 -22.57
C GLU A 15 -28.49 -0.12 -21.50
N ALA A 16 -29.17 -0.48 -20.41
CA ALA A 16 -29.14 0.23 -19.15
C ALA A 16 -27.70 0.13 -18.60
N GLN A 17 -26.88 1.11 -18.97
CA GLN A 17 -25.43 1.12 -18.75
C GLN A 17 -25.07 0.72 -17.32
N ALA A 18 -24.60 -0.52 -17.16
CA ALA A 18 -24.06 -1.02 -15.90
C ALA A 18 -22.84 -0.18 -15.53
N ALA A 19 -23.03 0.79 -14.63
CA ALA A 19 -22.03 1.79 -14.29
C ALA A 19 -20.85 1.10 -13.57
N ALA A 20 -19.86 0.66 -14.33
CA ALA A 20 -18.75 -0.14 -13.84
C ALA A 20 -18.07 0.50 -12.62
N CYS A 21 -17.85 -0.30 -11.58
CA CYS A 21 -17.31 0.14 -10.29
C CYS A 21 -16.03 0.94 -10.47
N GLY A 22 -16.07 2.22 -10.12
CA GLY A 22 -14.99 3.15 -10.44
C GLY A 22 -14.82 4.28 -9.44
N VAL A 23 -13.68 4.96 -9.55
CA VAL A 23 -13.32 6.13 -8.76
C VAL A 23 -13.07 7.36 -9.63
N LYS A 24 -13.53 8.53 -9.18
CA LYS A 24 -13.29 9.82 -9.82
C LYS A 24 -12.67 10.77 -8.78
N VAL A 25 -11.77 11.67 -9.19
CA VAL A 25 -11.10 12.61 -8.30
C VAL A 25 -11.08 14.02 -8.89
N ALA A 26 -11.56 14.99 -8.11
CA ALA A 26 -11.57 16.40 -8.49
C ALA A 26 -10.17 17.02 -8.35
N LYS A 27 -9.88 18.04 -9.17
CA LYS A 27 -8.68 18.87 -8.99
C LYS A 27 -8.71 19.54 -7.60
N PRO A 28 -7.57 19.64 -6.88
CA PRO A 28 -7.50 20.43 -5.65
C PRO A 28 -7.91 21.88 -5.91
N ALA A 29 -8.70 22.45 -5.00
CA ALA A 29 -9.21 23.81 -5.09
C ALA A 29 -9.10 24.53 -3.74
N LEU A 30 -9.03 25.85 -3.78
CA LEU A 30 -9.17 26.69 -2.58
C LEU A 30 -10.61 26.64 -2.03
N THR A 31 -10.74 26.86 -0.74
CA THR A 31 -12.01 27.05 -0.03
C THR A 31 -12.14 28.48 0.50
N ALA A 32 -13.34 28.88 0.92
CA ALA A 32 -13.58 30.23 1.48
C ALA A 32 -12.76 30.50 2.75
N ASP A 33 -12.53 29.46 3.57
CA ASP A 33 -11.65 29.45 4.75
C ASP A 33 -10.14 29.33 4.41
N GLY A 34 -9.74 29.64 3.16
CA GLY A 34 -8.34 29.71 2.75
C GLY A 34 -7.58 28.37 2.72
N ARG A 35 -8.28 27.24 2.82
CA ARG A 35 -7.68 25.89 2.81
C ARG A 35 -7.65 25.30 1.40
N ILE A 36 -6.73 24.37 1.14
CA ILE A 36 -6.83 23.52 -0.03
C ILE A 36 -7.75 22.36 0.32
N ARG A 37 -8.75 22.11 -0.52
CA ARG A 37 -9.66 20.96 -0.45
C ARG A 37 -9.48 20.09 -1.69
N ALA A 38 -9.39 18.79 -1.48
CA ALA A 38 -9.47 17.79 -2.54
C ALA A 38 -10.52 16.73 -2.18
N SER A 39 -11.24 16.25 -3.19
CA SER A 39 -12.32 15.28 -3.02
C SER A 39 -12.28 14.23 -4.12
N ALA A 40 -12.52 12.98 -3.72
CA ALA A 40 -12.71 11.85 -4.62
C ALA A 40 -14.02 11.14 -4.30
N SER A 41 -14.58 10.42 -5.27
CA SER A 41 -15.83 9.67 -5.14
C SER A 41 -15.71 8.27 -5.70
N ARG A 42 -16.36 7.30 -5.06
CA ARG A 42 -16.57 5.95 -5.57
C ARG A 42 -18.05 5.74 -5.91
N SER A 43 -18.32 5.08 -7.02
CA SER A 43 -19.66 4.92 -7.60
C SER A 43 -19.75 3.65 -8.43
N GLY A 44 -20.95 3.05 -8.52
CA GLY A 44 -21.17 1.84 -9.31
C GLY A 44 -20.61 0.56 -8.68
N CYS A 45 -20.49 0.52 -7.35
CA CYS A 45 -19.75 -0.50 -6.62
C CYS A 45 -20.60 -1.08 -5.49
N ASP A 46 -20.97 -2.36 -5.58
CA ASP A 46 -21.86 -3.01 -4.60
C ASP A 46 -21.11 -3.51 -3.35
N SER A 47 -19.79 -3.62 -3.46
CA SER A 47 -18.91 -4.14 -2.41
C SER A 47 -18.09 -3.03 -1.75
N THR A 48 -18.03 -3.02 -0.42
CA THR A 48 -17.19 -2.08 0.34
C THR A 48 -15.71 -2.21 -0.05
N ALA A 49 -15.03 -1.07 -0.19
CA ALA A 49 -13.58 -0.98 -0.31
C ALA A 49 -13.03 0.14 0.59
N LEU A 50 -11.74 0.07 0.93
CA LEU A 50 -11.03 1.26 1.37
C LEU A 50 -10.85 2.18 0.17
N VAL A 51 -11.26 3.44 0.28
CA VAL A 51 -11.03 4.49 -0.71
C VAL A 51 -10.10 5.52 -0.09
N ARG A 52 -8.96 5.78 -0.72
CA ARG A 52 -7.96 6.74 -0.24
C ARG A 52 -7.70 7.82 -1.28
N ILE A 53 -7.80 9.08 -0.86
CA ILE A 53 -7.30 10.23 -1.60
C ILE A 53 -5.92 10.65 -1.05
N ARG A 54 -5.03 11.06 -1.95
CA ARG A 54 -3.70 11.63 -1.65
C ARG A 54 -3.53 12.90 -2.48
N VAL A 55 -3.29 14.02 -1.81
CA VAL A 55 -2.92 15.30 -2.43
C VAL A 55 -1.40 15.34 -2.54
N LYS A 56 -0.90 15.46 -3.77
CA LYS A 56 0.51 15.65 -4.08
C LYS A 56 0.77 17.10 -4.48
N ARG A 57 1.94 17.63 -4.09
CA ARG A 57 2.48 18.88 -4.61
C ARG A 57 3.43 18.53 -5.76
N ALA A 58 3.28 19.18 -6.91
CA ALA A 58 4.19 19.00 -8.01
C ALA A 58 5.48 19.78 -7.75
N GLN A 59 6.64 19.11 -7.78
CA GLN A 59 7.95 19.68 -7.47
C GLN A 59 9.03 19.09 -8.39
N ALA A 60 10.19 19.73 -8.49
CA ALA A 60 11.33 19.15 -9.21
C ALA A 60 11.76 17.84 -8.53
N GLY A 61 11.91 16.76 -9.31
CA GLY A 61 12.19 15.42 -8.80
C GLY A 61 10.92 14.62 -8.50
N THR A 62 10.69 14.27 -7.24
CA THR A 62 9.55 13.42 -6.81
C THR A 62 8.46 14.24 -6.15
N ASP A 63 7.22 14.13 -6.63
CA ASP A 63 6.04 14.77 -6.06
C ASP A 63 5.64 14.17 -4.68
N PRO A 64 5.86 14.88 -3.55
CA PRO A 64 5.49 14.38 -2.23
C PRO A 64 3.98 14.42 -1.98
N VAL A 65 3.49 13.46 -1.19
CA VAL A 65 2.12 13.46 -0.65
C VAL A 65 2.06 14.40 0.55
N ILE A 66 1.43 15.57 0.38
CA ILE A 66 1.30 16.59 1.44
C ILE A 66 0.13 16.28 2.39
N LYS A 67 -0.94 15.66 1.86
CA LYS A 67 -2.07 15.22 2.68
C LYS A 67 -2.64 13.92 2.13
N SER A 68 -3.07 13.03 3.02
CA SER A 68 -3.89 11.88 2.65
C SER A 68 -5.11 11.76 3.57
N GLY A 69 -6.10 11.00 3.12
CA GLY A 69 -7.27 10.62 3.90
C GLY A 69 -7.94 9.42 3.26
N ALA A 70 -8.52 8.55 4.07
CA ALA A 70 -9.14 7.33 3.60
C ALA A 70 -10.42 7.00 4.39
N ARG A 71 -11.37 6.35 3.72
CA ARG A 71 -12.63 5.89 4.30
C ARG A 71 -12.96 4.52 3.70
N ARG A 72 -13.39 3.56 4.53
CA ARG A 72 -14.06 2.35 4.02
C ARG A 72 -15.47 2.75 3.61
N THR A 73 -15.85 2.50 2.36
CA THR A 73 -17.20 2.82 1.87
C THR A 73 -17.58 1.95 0.67
N THR A 74 -18.87 1.75 0.48
CA THR A 74 -19.44 1.13 -0.73
C THR A 74 -19.47 2.18 -1.86
N GLY A 75 -20.04 3.37 -1.61
CA GLY A 75 -19.98 4.51 -2.52
C GLY A 75 -19.81 5.86 -1.83
N GLY A 76 -19.95 6.95 -2.58
CA GLY A 76 -19.91 8.32 -2.06
C GLY A 76 -18.51 8.93 -1.99
N LYS A 77 -18.38 10.06 -1.27
CA LYS A 77 -17.20 10.94 -1.29
C LYS A 77 -16.21 10.70 -0.14
N VAL A 78 -14.94 10.93 -0.43
CA VAL A 78 -13.82 11.08 0.52
C VAL A 78 -13.18 12.43 0.26
N THR A 79 -13.14 13.30 1.28
CA THR A 79 -12.63 14.67 1.19
C THR A 79 -11.50 14.87 2.20
N VAL A 80 -10.48 15.65 1.81
CA VAL A 80 -9.44 16.13 2.71
C VAL A 80 -9.27 17.63 2.57
N THR A 81 -8.97 18.30 3.69
CA THR A 81 -8.47 19.67 3.69
C THR A 81 -7.07 19.74 4.30
N LEU A 82 -6.28 20.71 3.84
CA LEU A 82 -4.96 21.05 4.37
C LEU A 82 -4.78 22.58 4.33
N PRO A 83 -3.90 23.15 5.17
CA PRO A 83 -3.49 24.55 5.04
C PRO A 83 -3.01 24.83 3.62
N CYS A 84 -3.26 26.04 3.10
CA CYS A 84 -2.76 26.40 1.78
C CYS A 84 -1.28 26.82 1.87
N THR A 85 -0.49 26.35 0.92
CA THR A 85 0.89 26.82 0.69
C THR A 85 1.06 26.98 -0.83
N PRO A 86 1.56 28.11 -1.34
CA PRO A 86 1.61 28.35 -2.79
C PRO A 86 2.31 27.23 -3.55
N GLY A 87 1.74 26.80 -4.68
CA GLY A 87 2.31 25.71 -5.48
C GLY A 87 1.33 25.09 -6.46
N VAL A 88 1.80 24.07 -7.17
CA VAL A 88 0.98 23.25 -8.07
C VAL A 88 0.60 21.96 -7.34
N TYR A 89 -0.69 21.61 -7.36
CA TYR A 89 -1.22 20.44 -6.67
C TYR A 89 -2.06 19.57 -7.60
N TYR A 90 -2.03 18.26 -7.37
CA TYR A 90 -3.01 17.31 -7.92
C TYR A 90 -3.41 16.31 -6.84
N ALA A 91 -4.53 15.62 -7.06
CA ALA A 91 -4.98 14.54 -6.20
C ALA A 91 -4.99 13.21 -6.96
N VAL A 92 -4.61 12.14 -6.29
CA VAL A 92 -4.82 10.77 -6.76
C VAL A 92 -5.76 10.04 -5.81
N VAL A 93 -6.58 9.16 -6.38
CA VAL A 93 -7.46 8.25 -5.65
C VAL A 93 -7.11 6.81 -5.97
N THR A 94 -7.25 5.95 -4.97
CA THR A 94 -7.20 4.50 -5.09
C THR A 94 -8.37 3.93 -4.30
N ASP A 95 -9.23 3.11 -4.91
CA ASP A 95 -9.88 2.04 -4.16
C ASP A 95 -8.96 0.81 -4.12
N TYR A 96 -8.96 0.10 -3.00
CA TYR A 96 -8.06 -1.03 -2.80
C TYR A 96 -8.60 -2.34 -3.44
N ARG A 97 -9.48 -2.23 -4.44
CA ARG A 97 -9.87 -3.33 -5.35
C ARG A 97 -9.27 -3.17 -6.76
N GLY A 98 -8.54 -2.08 -7.01
CA GLY A 98 -7.76 -1.87 -8.23
C GLY A 98 -8.06 -0.55 -8.94
N ASN A 99 -9.20 0.09 -8.63
CA ASN A 99 -9.60 1.31 -9.32
C ASN A 99 -8.74 2.49 -8.88
N THR A 100 -8.12 3.19 -9.84
CA THR A 100 -7.31 4.38 -9.59
C THR A 100 -7.77 5.56 -10.44
N GLY A 101 -7.43 6.76 -10.00
CA GLY A 101 -7.69 7.99 -10.76
C GLY A 101 -6.72 9.10 -10.36
N LYS A 102 -6.37 9.97 -11.31
CA LYS A 102 -5.50 11.14 -11.12
C LYS A 102 -6.22 12.38 -11.62
N SER A 103 -6.25 13.44 -10.80
CA SER A 103 -6.82 14.73 -11.21
C SER A 103 -5.87 15.46 -12.15
N ARG A 104 -6.40 16.42 -12.92
CA ARG A 104 -5.56 17.48 -13.49
C ARG A 104 -4.82 18.21 -12.36
N ALA A 105 -3.62 18.70 -12.65
CA ALA A 105 -2.89 19.59 -11.77
C ALA A 105 -3.52 20.99 -11.75
N THR A 106 -3.27 21.75 -10.69
CA THR A 106 -3.79 23.13 -10.53
C THR A 106 -2.80 23.94 -9.70
N ARG A 107 -2.41 25.12 -10.22
CA ARG A 107 -1.65 26.12 -9.47
C ARG A 107 -2.60 26.82 -8.49
N LEU A 108 -2.24 26.82 -7.22
CA LEU A 108 -2.93 27.53 -6.14
C LEU A 108 -1.96 28.57 -5.57
N THR A 109 -2.37 29.83 -5.55
CA THR A 109 -1.56 30.97 -5.09
C THR A 109 -1.75 31.28 -3.61
N CYS A 110 -2.79 30.73 -2.97
CA CYS A 110 -3.14 30.97 -1.56
C CYS A 110 -3.35 32.43 -1.18
N ALA A 111 -3.62 33.31 -2.16
CA ALA A 111 -4.10 34.66 -1.88
C ALA A 111 -5.43 34.57 -1.11
N PRO A 112 -5.62 35.32 -0.02
CA PRO A 112 -6.83 35.25 0.78
C PRO A 112 -8.00 35.84 -0.01
N SER A 113 -9.06 35.05 -0.16
CA SER A 113 -10.40 35.62 -0.30
C SER A 113 -10.77 36.18 1.07
N THR A 114 -10.76 37.51 1.24
CA THR A 114 -11.25 38.15 2.47
C THR A 114 -12.71 37.77 2.69
N PRO A 115 -13.03 37.19 3.86
CA PRO A 115 -13.61 37.98 4.94
C PRO A 115 -12.89 37.84 6.30
N THR A 116 -13.38 38.62 7.26
CA THR A 116 -12.85 38.93 8.60
C THR A 116 -12.68 37.71 9.54
N PRO A 117 -11.65 37.66 10.41
CA PRO A 117 -11.38 36.53 11.32
C PRO A 117 -12.10 36.62 12.68
N THR A 118 -12.16 35.50 13.42
CA THR A 118 -12.36 35.47 14.88
C THR A 118 -11.72 34.21 15.51
N ALA A 119 -10.93 34.45 16.56
CA ALA A 119 -10.36 33.60 17.64
C ALA A 119 -10.22 32.05 17.53
N SER A 120 -9.06 31.57 18.02
CA SER A 120 -8.81 30.21 18.56
C SER A 120 -8.79 30.25 20.11
N PRO A 121 -8.70 29.11 20.81
CA PRO A 121 -7.51 28.94 21.67
C PRO A 121 -6.85 27.55 21.54
N THR A 122 -6.01 27.12 22.49
CA THR A 122 -4.92 26.13 22.34
C THR A 122 -4.64 25.34 23.65
N SER A 123 -3.83 24.26 23.61
CA SER A 123 -3.09 23.52 24.69
C SER A 123 -3.44 22.02 24.86
N SER A 124 -2.66 21.14 25.53
CA SER A 124 -1.19 20.91 25.57
C SER A 124 -0.83 19.57 26.30
N ALA A 125 0.46 19.15 26.23
CA ALA A 125 1.20 18.26 27.16
C ALA A 125 0.98 16.71 27.21
N THR A 126 1.89 16.03 27.93
CA THR A 126 2.11 14.55 28.11
C THR A 126 2.53 14.29 29.59
N PRO A 127 2.54 13.04 30.15
CA PRO A 127 3.76 12.20 30.14
C PRO A 127 3.53 10.65 30.26
N LYS A 128 4.47 9.89 30.86
CA LYS A 128 4.76 8.43 30.75
C LYS A 128 4.94 7.75 32.14
N PRO A 129 4.72 6.43 32.30
CA PRO A 129 5.66 5.58 33.07
C PRO A 129 5.97 4.19 32.44
N THR A 130 6.99 3.46 32.94
CA THR A 130 7.40 2.10 32.45
C THR A 130 8.35 1.35 33.42
N PRO A 131 8.04 0.10 33.82
CA PRO A 131 8.94 -1.07 33.66
C PRO A 131 8.17 -2.23 32.93
N THR A 132 8.43 -3.55 32.94
CA THR A 132 9.28 -4.49 33.72
C THR A 132 9.67 -5.73 32.85
N ALA A 133 10.18 -6.83 33.43
CA ALA A 133 10.65 -8.09 32.78
C ALA A 133 10.07 -9.35 33.49
N THR A 134 10.24 -10.62 33.07
CA THR A 134 11.16 -11.23 32.06
C THR A 134 10.39 -12.13 31.03
N SER A 135 10.56 -13.44 30.75
CA SER A 135 11.29 -14.63 31.29
C SER A 135 11.57 -15.66 30.15
N SER A 136 12.29 -16.77 30.40
CA SER A 136 12.83 -17.67 29.34
C SER A 136 12.43 -19.16 29.44
N SER A 137 12.28 -19.84 28.28
CA SER A 137 12.56 -21.29 28.11
C SER A 137 12.67 -21.70 26.63
N THR A 138 13.62 -22.59 26.27
CA THR A 138 13.88 -23.09 24.90
C THR A 138 13.55 -24.59 24.79
N PRO A 139 13.30 -25.15 23.59
CA PRO A 139 14.29 -26.10 23.05
C PRO A 139 14.55 -25.99 21.53
N LYS A 140 15.52 -26.79 21.03
CA LYS A 140 16.11 -26.78 19.66
C LYS A 140 15.86 -28.15 18.94
N PRO A 141 16.38 -28.51 17.74
CA PRO A 141 15.49 -28.92 16.64
C PRO A 141 15.86 -30.20 15.86
N SER A 142 14.95 -30.69 15.01
CA SER A 142 15.19 -31.48 13.78
C SER A 142 13.84 -31.73 13.07
N ALA A 143 13.75 -32.16 11.81
CA ALA A 143 14.59 -31.96 10.61
C ALA A 143 13.77 -32.40 9.37
N THR A 144 14.13 -31.90 8.17
CA THR A 144 13.77 -32.45 6.83
C THR A 144 12.32 -32.91 6.58
N ALA A 145 11.55 -32.11 5.85
CA ALA A 145 10.39 -32.58 5.06
C ALA A 145 10.15 -31.70 3.82
N THR A 146 9.69 -32.31 2.72
CA THR A 146 9.29 -31.63 1.48
C THR A 146 8.11 -30.68 1.72
N PRO A 147 8.06 -29.48 1.12
CA PRO A 147 6.95 -28.54 1.32
C PRO A 147 5.61 -29.11 0.80
N PRO A 148 4.57 -29.26 1.65
CA PRO A 148 3.27 -29.74 1.21
C PRO A 148 2.48 -28.66 0.45
N ALA A 149 1.43 -29.10 -0.25
CA ALA A 149 0.34 -28.20 -0.67
C ALA A 149 -0.24 -27.51 0.59
N GLY A 150 -0.30 -26.18 0.57
CA GLY A 150 -0.52 -25.35 1.77
C GLY A 150 0.66 -24.42 2.12
N THR A 151 1.80 -24.55 1.43
CA THR A 151 2.95 -23.63 1.53
C THR A 151 2.59 -22.21 1.06
N VAL A 152 3.03 -21.18 1.78
CA VAL A 152 2.69 -19.77 1.53
C VAL A 152 3.58 -19.20 0.41
N GLY A 153 3.28 -19.50 -0.86
CA GLY A 153 3.95 -18.91 -2.03
C GLY A 153 4.83 -19.85 -2.86
N THR A 154 5.69 -19.28 -3.73
CA THR A 154 6.59 -20.08 -4.57
C THR A 154 7.77 -20.64 -3.76
N ALA A 155 8.53 -21.57 -4.36
CA ALA A 155 9.71 -22.15 -3.74
C ALA A 155 10.78 -21.09 -3.43
N GLU A 156 11.01 -20.13 -4.33
CA GLU A 156 12.02 -19.08 -4.17
C GLU A 156 11.70 -18.14 -3.01
N GLU A 157 10.44 -17.77 -2.85
CA GLU A 157 9.99 -16.85 -1.80
C GLU A 157 10.02 -17.52 -0.41
N ASN A 158 9.72 -18.82 -0.35
CA ASN A 158 9.85 -19.61 0.88
C ASN A 158 11.31 -19.95 1.22
N GLU A 159 12.17 -20.11 0.21
CA GLU A 159 13.62 -20.22 0.41
C GLU A 159 14.22 -18.92 0.99
N VAL A 160 13.78 -17.74 0.54
CA VAL A 160 14.13 -16.47 1.18
C VAL A 160 13.68 -16.44 2.64
N VAL A 161 12.48 -16.93 2.98
CA VAL A 161 12.02 -17.03 4.39
C VAL A 161 12.91 -17.99 5.19
N ARG A 162 13.24 -19.16 4.62
CA ARG A 162 14.14 -20.14 5.26
C ARG A 162 15.52 -19.54 5.55
N LEU A 163 16.13 -18.89 4.56
CA LEU A 163 17.42 -18.21 4.70
C LEU A 163 17.34 -17.04 5.71
N THR A 164 16.26 -16.26 5.70
CA THR A 164 16.02 -15.21 6.71
C THR A 164 16.03 -15.79 8.13
N ASN A 165 15.40 -16.96 8.32
CA ASN A 165 15.35 -17.65 9.60
C ASN A 165 16.68 -18.31 9.99
N VAL A 166 17.50 -18.75 9.02
CA VAL A 166 18.89 -19.20 9.25
C VAL A 166 19.75 -18.04 9.78
N GLU A 167 19.67 -16.86 9.16
CA GLU A 167 20.43 -15.69 9.64
C GLU A 167 19.93 -15.22 11.02
N ARG A 168 18.62 -15.19 11.24
CA ARG A 168 18.02 -14.85 12.55
C ARG A 168 18.45 -15.79 13.67
N ALA A 169 18.59 -17.09 13.39
CA ALA A 169 19.07 -18.06 14.37
C ALA A 169 20.52 -17.77 14.81
N LYS A 170 21.39 -17.25 13.91
CA LYS A 170 22.75 -16.79 14.29
C LYS A 170 22.70 -15.57 15.20
N GLY A 171 21.70 -14.70 15.03
CA GLY A 171 21.44 -13.53 15.88
C GLY A 171 20.63 -13.83 17.15
N GLY A 172 20.31 -15.09 17.44
CA GLY A 172 19.50 -15.48 18.61
C GLY A 172 18.00 -15.13 18.52
N CYS A 173 17.52 -14.61 17.39
CA CYS A 173 16.10 -14.31 17.20
C CYS A 173 15.28 -15.57 16.90
N GLN A 174 14.04 -15.58 17.38
CA GLN A 174 13.04 -16.59 17.00
C GLN A 174 12.72 -16.54 15.48
N PRO A 175 12.36 -17.68 14.86
CA PRO A 175 12.03 -17.74 13.44
C PRO A 175 10.74 -16.98 13.12
N LEU A 176 10.70 -16.33 11.97
CA LEU A 176 9.53 -15.65 11.42
C LEU A 176 8.61 -16.67 10.76
N LYS A 177 7.31 -16.62 11.06
CA LYS A 177 6.29 -17.38 10.34
C LYS A 177 5.88 -16.64 9.06
N HIS A 178 5.79 -17.36 7.94
CA HIS A 178 5.29 -16.80 6.69
C HIS A 178 3.78 -16.51 6.80
N ASP A 179 3.38 -15.26 6.58
CA ASP A 179 1.99 -14.78 6.63
C ASP A 179 1.48 -14.44 5.23
N ALA A 180 0.31 -14.97 4.86
CA ALA A 180 -0.25 -14.84 3.53
C ALA A 180 -0.68 -13.40 3.16
N GLN A 181 -1.02 -12.55 4.13
CA GLN A 181 -1.44 -11.18 3.89
C GLN A 181 -0.23 -10.25 3.74
N LEU A 182 0.79 -10.41 4.59
CA LEU A 182 2.10 -9.76 4.39
C LEU A 182 2.71 -10.16 3.04
N ARG A 183 2.59 -11.44 2.68
CA ARG A 183 3.03 -12.00 1.40
C ARG A 183 2.30 -11.34 0.23
N GLN A 184 0.97 -11.25 0.28
CA GLN A 184 0.18 -10.58 -0.76
C GLN A 184 0.59 -9.10 -0.95
N ALA A 185 0.90 -8.39 0.15
CA ALA A 185 1.42 -7.02 0.10
C ALA A 185 2.83 -6.93 -0.50
N ALA A 186 3.71 -7.89 -0.19
CA ALA A 186 5.07 -7.98 -0.74
C ALA A 186 5.07 -8.33 -2.24
N PHE A 187 4.34 -9.36 -2.64
CA PHE A 187 4.25 -9.81 -4.04
C PHE A 187 3.63 -8.74 -4.93
N GLY A 188 2.55 -8.10 -4.48
CA GLY A 188 1.92 -6.98 -5.19
C GLY A 188 2.83 -5.76 -5.34
N HIS A 189 3.80 -5.55 -4.43
CA HIS A 189 4.80 -4.49 -4.57
C HIS A 189 5.93 -4.86 -5.53
N SER A 190 6.47 -6.07 -5.42
CA SER A 190 7.47 -6.59 -6.37
C SER A 190 6.94 -6.58 -7.81
N SER A 191 5.66 -6.94 -7.99
CA SER A 191 4.98 -6.86 -9.30
C SER A 191 4.85 -5.42 -9.80
N ASP A 192 4.41 -4.48 -8.96
CA ASP A 192 4.29 -3.06 -9.34
C ASP A 192 5.65 -2.43 -9.70
N MET A 193 6.70 -2.74 -8.93
CA MET A 193 8.09 -2.37 -9.20
C MET A 193 8.63 -2.97 -10.50
N ALA A 194 8.34 -4.25 -10.77
CA ALA A 194 8.75 -4.94 -11.99
C ALA A 194 8.05 -4.41 -13.24
N THR A 195 6.73 -4.29 -13.22
CA THR A 195 5.93 -3.78 -14.36
C THR A 195 6.29 -2.33 -14.67
N GLN A 196 6.40 -1.47 -13.65
CA GLN A 196 6.70 -0.06 -13.85
C GLN A 196 8.21 0.28 -13.82
N ASN A 197 9.09 -0.73 -13.80
CA ASN A 197 10.55 -0.63 -13.78
C ASN A 197 11.11 0.46 -12.83
N TYR A 198 10.93 0.26 -11.52
CA TYR A 198 11.49 1.16 -10.49
C TYR A 198 11.73 0.42 -9.17
N LEU A 199 12.61 0.94 -8.32
CA LEU A 199 12.85 0.43 -6.96
C LEU A 199 12.57 1.54 -5.94
N SER A 200 11.56 1.37 -5.09
CA SER A 200 11.21 2.33 -4.02
C SER A 200 10.22 1.72 -3.03
N HIS A 201 10.38 2.01 -1.73
CA HIS A 201 9.42 1.63 -0.68
C HIS A 201 8.04 2.30 -0.84
N THR A 202 7.99 3.47 -1.49
CA THR A 202 6.74 4.15 -1.84
C THR A 202 6.40 3.86 -3.29
N SER A 203 5.24 3.26 -3.55
CA SER A 203 4.80 2.94 -4.91
C SER A 203 4.55 4.23 -5.71
N LYS A 204 4.58 4.17 -7.05
CA LYS A 204 4.45 5.38 -7.90
C LYS A 204 3.16 6.18 -7.66
N ASP A 205 2.04 5.52 -7.30
CA ASP A 205 0.80 6.19 -6.87
C ASP A 205 0.88 6.88 -5.48
N GLY A 206 1.91 6.59 -4.68
CA GLY A 206 2.12 7.10 -3.32
C GLY A 206 1.69 6.18 -2.18
N ARG A 207 1.46 4.88 -2.42
CA ARG A 207 1.24 3.87 -1.36
C ARG A 207 2.56 3.60 -0.62
N THR A 208 2.56 3.71 0.71
CA THR A 208 3.65 3.20 1.54
C THR A 208 3.53 1.67 1.73
N PHE A 209 4.59 1.00 2.18
CA PHE A 209 4.54 -0.43 2.52
C PHE A 209 3.43 -0.74 3.54
N MET A 210 3.28 0.10 4.58
CA MET A 210 2.19 0.02 5.55
C MET A 210 0.80 0.08 4.91
N ASP A 211 0.66 0.76 3.78
CA ASP A 211 -0.60 0.85 3.05
C ASP A 211 -0.86 -0.35 2.15
N ARG A 212 0.20 -0.99 1.64
CA ARG A 212 0.09 -2.28 0.93
C ARG A 212 -0.27 -3.40 1.90
N ILE A 213 0.37 -3.45 3.08
CA ILE A 213 0.06 -4.36 4.20
C ILE A 213 -1.42 -4.24 4.61
N ARG A 214 -1.89 -3.03 4.93
CA ARG A 214 -3.32 -2.79 5.25
C ARG A 214 -4.26 -3.05 4.07
N GLY A 215 -3.78 -2.87 2.85
CA GLY A 215 -4.51 -3.17 1.61
C GLY A 215 -4.76 -4.66 1.39
N ALA A 216 -3.78 -5.50 1.76
CA ALA A 216 -3.90 -6.96 1.75
C ALA A 216 -4.75 -7.54 2.90
N GLY A 217 -5.39 -6.68 3.69
CA GLY A 217 -6.24 -7.09 4.82
C GLY A 217 -5.48 -7.39 6.11
N PHE A 218 -4.14 -7.29 6.13
CA PHE A 218 -3.38 -7.46 7.36
C PHE A 218 -3.69 -6.32 8.34
N THR A 219 -4.21 -6.71 9.50
CA THR A 219 -4.75 -5.79 10.52
C THR A 219 -4.12 -5.97 11.90
N GLY A 220 -3.20 -6.93 12.04
CA GLY A 220 -2.50 -7.19 13.30
C GLY A 220 -1.18 -6.43 13.44
N GLY A 221 -0.66 -6.45 14.67
CA GLY A 221 0.72 -6.12 14.96
C GLY A 221 1.04 -4.67 15.34
N SER A 222 2.13 -4.51 16.09
CA SER A 222 2.54 -3.27 16.75
C SER A 222 3.66 -2.52 16.04
N GLY A 223 4.31 -3.12 15.05
CA GLY A 223 5.34 -2.48 14.23
C GLY A 223 5.67 -3.30 12.99
N TRP A 224 5.88 -2.61 11.86
CA TRP A 224 6.15 -3.22 10.56
C TRP A 224 7.41 -2.62 9.92
N ALA A 225 8.09 -3.38 9.05
CA ALA A 225 9.19 -2.90 8.22
C ALA A 225 9.17 -3.55 6.83
N GLU A 226 9.92 -2.99 5.89
CA GLU A 226 10.09 -3.54 4.54
C GLU A 226 11.56 -3.54 4.11
N ASN A 227 12.01 -4.64 3.50
CA ASN A 227 13.24 -4.71 2.70
C ASN A 227 12.84 -4.85 1.22
N ILE A 228 13.54 -4.17 0.31
CA ILE A 228 13.36 -4.34 -1.15
C ILE A 228 14.72 -4.59 -1.82
N ALA A 229 14.71 -5.26 -2.97
CA ALA A 229 15.89 -5.48 -3.79
C ALA A 229 15.52 -5.73 -5.26
N MET A 230 16.53 -5.69 -6.14
CA MET A 230 16.37 -5.77 -7.59
C MET A 230 17.66 -6.29 -8.24
N GLY A 231 17.52 -7.21 -9.19
CA GLY A 231 18.62 -7.72 -10.03
C GLY A 231 19.30 -8.99 -9.51
N GLN A 232 19.13 -9.34 -8.24
CA GLN A 232 19.63 -10.61 -7.69
C GLN A 232 18.80 -11.77 -8.24
N SER A 233 19.47 -12.73 -8.88
CA SER A 233 18.81 -13.83 -9.61
C SER A 233 18.34 -14.99 -8.73
N THR A 234 18.79 -15.07 -7.47
CA THR A 234 18.48 -16.20 -6.56
C THR A 234 18.14 -15.74 -5.14
N PRO A 235 17.39 -16.55 -4.36
CA PRO A 235 17.15 -16.34 -2.93
C PRO A 235 18.42 -16.10 -2.10
N ALA A 236 19.49 -16.85 -2.38
CA ALA A 236 20.77 -16.70 -1.70
C ALA A 236 21.43 -15.35 -2.03
N ALA A 237 21.45 -14.94 -3.31
CA ALA A 237 22.05 -13.67 -3.73
C ALA A 237 21.31 -12.46 -3.12
N VAL A 238 19.97 -12.50 -3.03
CA VAL A 238 19.21 -11.41 -2.41
C VAL A 238 19.39 -11.36 -0.89
N MET A 239 19.44 -12.51 -0.20
CA MET A 239 19.72 -12.54 1.23
C MET A 239 21.13 -12.05 1.57
N THR A 240 22.16 -12.41 0.79
CA THR A 240 23.51 -11.85 0.95
C THR A 240 23.51 -10.33 0.74
N SER A 241 22.77 -9.82 -0.25
CA SER A 241 22.65 -8.38 -0.49
C SER A 241 21.98 -7.63 0.67
N TRP A 242 20.92 -8.19 1.25
CA TRP A 242 20.28 -7.61 2.44
C TRP A 242 21.15 -7.72 3.70
N MET A 243 21.85 -8.84 3.90
CA MET A 243 22.74 -9.02 5.07
C MET A 243 23.99 -8.13 5.03
N ASN A 244 24.47 -7.76 3.84
CA ASN A 244 25.57 -6.81 3.67
C ASN A 244 25.14 -5.33 3.77
N SER A 245 23.84 -5.05 3.87
CA SER A 245 23.29 -3.71 4.08
C SER A 245 22.84 -3.53 5.53
N SER A 246 23.42 -2.56 6.24
CA SER A 246 23.13 -2.33 7.67
C SER A 246 21.64 -2.13 7.97
N GLY A 247 20.94 -1.34 7.16
CA GLY A 247 19.49 -1.10 7.31
C GLY A 247 18.64 -2.34 7.05
N HIS A 248 18.92 -3.09 5.98
CA HIS A 248 18.17 -4.31 5.65
C HIS A 248 18.44 -5.44 6.66
N LYS A 249 19.69 -5.59 7.11
CA LYS A 249 20.09 -6.49 8.19
C LYS A 249 19.42 -6.11 9.52
N ALA A 250 19.29 -4.82 9.85
CA ALA A 250 18.60 -4.38 11.06
C ALA A 250 17.12 -4.80 11.08
N ASN A 251 16.43 -4.75 9.93
CA ASN A 251 15.06 -5.27 9.81
C ASN A 251 15.00 -6.79 10.02
N ILE A 252 15.91 -7.55 9.37
CA ILE A 252 15.99 -9.02 9.52
C ILE A 252 16.26 -9.43 10.97
N MET A 253 17.22 -8.75 11.62
CA MET A 253 17.71 -9.05 12.98
C MET A 253 16.87 -8.43 14.09
N ASN A 254 15.77 -7.73 13.78
CA ASN A 254 14.86 -7.25 14.79
C ASN A 254 14.03 -8.41 15.35
N CYS A 255 14.45 -8.96 16.50
CA CYS A 255 13.78 -10.10 17.14
C CYS A 255 12.33 -9.80 17.58
N LYS A 256 11.88 -8.54 17.58
CA LYS A 256 10.47 -8.18 17.85
C LYS A 256 9.53 -8.60 16.72
N TYR A 257 10.03 -8.75 15.49
CA TYR A 257 9.23 -9.29 14.40
C TYR A 257 9.03 -10.79 14.58
N THR A 258 7.79 -11.25 14.38
CA THR A 258 7.34 -12.64 14.52
C THR A 258 6.74 -13.18 13.22
N LEU A 259 6.37 -12.29 12.29
CA LEU A 259 5.79 -12.61 10.98
C LEU A 259 6.59 -11.99 9.83
N ILE A 260 6.61 -12.68 8.69
CA ILE A 260 7.19 -12.22 7.43
C ILE A 260 6.25 -12.51 6.26
N GLY A 261 6.30 -11.69 5.22
CA GLY A 261 5.76 -11.99 3.90
C GLY A 261 6.79 -11.68 2.82
N VAL A 262 7.09 -12.66 1.96
CA VAL A 262 8.05 -12.46 0.85
C VAL A 262 7.31 -12.51 -0.48
N GLY A 263 7.72 -11.62 -1.39
CA GLY A 263 7.18 -11.51 -2.74
C GLY A 263 8.27 -11.30 -3.79
N ALA A 264 8.23 -12.08 -4.86
CA ALA A 264 9.15 -11.99 -6.00
C ALA A 264 8.39 -11.80 -7.32
N ALA A 265 8.89 -10.95 -8.21
CA ALA A 265 8.33 -10.77 -9.56
C ALA A 265 9.42 -10.43 -10.58
N LYS A 266 9.23 -10.82 -11.84
CA LYS A 266 10.15 -10.53 -12.96
C LYS A 266 9.58 -9.43 -13.85
N ASN A 267 10.43 -8.52 -14.34
CA ASN A 267 10.05 -7.63 -15.44
C ASN A 267 10.22 -8.33 -16.80
N SER A 268 9.88 -7.62 -17.89
CA SER A 268 10.01 -8.13 -19.27
C SER A 268 11.46 -8.44 -19.71
N LYS A 269 12.47 -8.06 -18.93
CA LYS A 269 13.89 -8.41 -19.14
C LYS A 269 14.35 -9.58 -18.25
N GLY A 270 13.42 -10.28 -17.59
CA GLY A 270 13.71 -11.38 -16.65
C GLY A 270 14.31 -10.93 -15.31
N GLN A 271 14.54 -9.63 -15.10
CA GLN A 271 15.14 -9.09 -13.88
C GLN A 271 14.17 -9.22 -12.70
N ILE A 272 14.61 -9.90 -11.64
CA ILE A 272 13.78 -10.13 -10.45
C ILE A 272 13.78 -8.90 -9.54
N TYR A 273 12.62 -8.57 -9.02
CA TYR A 273 12.35 -7.61 -7.96
C TYR A 273 11.85 -8.39 -6.74
N TRP A 274 12.39 -8.05 -5.56
CA TRP A 274 12.13 -8.76 -4.31
C TRP A 274 11.63 -7.79 -3.24
N THR A 275 10.70 -8.26 -2.41
CA THR A 275 10.18 -7.53 -1.25
C THR A 275 10.06 -8.49 -0.05
N GLN A 276 10.54 -8.10 1.12
CA GLN A 276 10.19 -8.70 2.41
C GLN A 276 9.38 -7.68 3.22
N ASN A 277 8.19 -8.04 3.68
CA ASN A 277 7.43 -7.27 4.67
C ASN A 277 7.48 -8.00 6.01
N PHE A 278 7.84 -7.30 7.09
CA PHE A 278 7.95 -7.83 8.45
C PHE A 278 6.84 -7.28 9.34
N ALA A 279 6.38 -8.06 10.31
CA ALA A 279 5.52 -7.57 11.39
C ALA A 279 5.86 -8.16 12.76
N ALA A 280 5.80 -7.30 13.78
CA ALA A 280 5.72 -7.68 15.18
C ALA A 280 4.24 -7.90 15.51
N LYS A 281 3.87 -9.08 15.97
CA LYS A 281 2.53 -9.45 16.43
C LYS A 281 2.58 -9.81 17.91
#